data_AF-A0AAD9NC05-F1
#
_entry.id   AF-A0AAD9NC05-F1
#
_cell.length_a   1.000
_cell.length_b   1.000
_cell.length_c   1.000
_cell.angle_alpha   90.00
_cell.angle_beta   90.00
_cell.angle_gamma   90.00
#
_symmetry.space_group_name_H-M   'P 1'
#
loop_
_entity.id
_entity.type
_entity.pdbx_description
1 polymer ?
#
loop_
_entity_poly.entity_id
_entity_poly.type
_entity_poly.pdbx_seq_one_letter_code
_entity_poly.pdbx_strand_id
1 'polypeptide(L)'
;METQCGFRGNRSTVDMIFCLRQLQENCIEQDRRLYIVFVEFSKAFGTVGRTGLWQLQRKYGCTEKFTTMIEALHTGMIANVSDGGEVSESFRVTIGVK
;
A
#
# COMPACT_ATOMS: atom_id res chain seq x y z
N MET A 1 13.95 0.91 -6.33
CA MET A 1 13.54 -0.16 -5.39
C MET A 1 14.11 0.05 -3.98
N GLU A 2 15.32 0.61 -3.84
CA GLU A 2 16.00 0.71 -2.53
C GLU A 2 15.40 1.70 -1.52
N THR A 3 14.51 2.60 -1.93
CA THR A 3 13.92 3.61 -1.04
C THR A 3 12.60 3.18 -0.39
N GLN A 4 12.04 2.03 -0.78
CA GLN A 4 10.83 1.47 -0.17
C GLN A 4 11.21 0.52 0.96
N CYS A 5 10.73 0.78 2.18
CA CYS A 5 10.93 -0.09 3.34
C CYS A 5 9.65 -0.79 3.81
N GLY A 6 8.47 -0.22 3.54
CA GLY A 6 7.19 -0.85 3.84
C GLY A 6 6.93 -2.10 2.99
N PHE A 7 6.42 -3.17 3.62
CA PHE A 7 6.05 -4.44 2.99
C PHE A 7 7.18 -5.12 2.18
N ARG A 8 8.44 -4.93 2.60
CA ARG A 8 9.60 -5.62 2.01
C ARG A 8 10.31 -6.45 3.07
N GLY A 9 10.66 -7.69 2.72
CA GLY A 9 11.47 -8.55 3.58
C GLY A 9 12.80 -7.87 3.93
N ASN A 10 13.25 -8.05 5.17
CA ASN A 10 14.49 -7.49 5.71
C ASN A 10 14.58 -5.96 5.69
N ARG A 11 13.43 -5.26 5.74
CA ARG A 11 13.37 -3.80 5.85
C ARG A 11 12.32 -3.40 6.87
N SER A 12 12.58 -2.30 7.56
CA SER A 12 11.73 -1.79 8.64
C SER A 12 11.59 -0.28 8.57
N THR A 13 10.61 0.24 9.30
CA THR A 13 10.46 1.70 9.51
C THR A 13 11.68 2.30 10.21
N VAL A 14 12.40 1.51 11.02
CA VAL A 14 13.61 1.94 11.72
C VAL A 14 14.69 2.36 10.73
N ASP A 15 14.85 1.63 9.63
CA ASP A 15 15.84 1.94 8.59
C ASP A 15 15.58 3.32 7.97
N MET A 16 14.31 3.64 7.67
CA MET A 16 13.94 4.96 7.13
C MET A 16 14.13 6.09 8.13
N ILE A 17 13.82 5.85 9.41
CA ILE A 17 14.05 6.84 10.47
C ILE A 17 15.55 7.11 10.62
N PHE A 18 16.38 6.06 10.57
CA PHE A 18 17.83 6.20 10.61
C PHE A 18 18.35 7.02 9.43
N CYS A 19 17.95 6.70 8.19
CA CYS A 19 18.33 7.48 7.01
C CYS A 19 17.91 8.95 7.13
N LEU A 20 16.70 9.22 7.63
CA LEU A 20 16.22 10.59 7.81
C LEU A 20 17.05 11.38 8.83
N ARG A 21 17.43 10.74 9.95
CA ARG A 21 18.31 11.34 10.97
C ARG A 21 19.69 11.66 10.44
N GLN A 22 20.29 10.73 9.69
CA GLN A 22 21.59 10.96 9.06
C GLN A 22 21.54 12.16 8.09
N LEU A 23 20.45 12.30 7.33
CA LEU A 23 20.26 13.41 6.40
C LEU A 23 20.07 14.75 7.14
N GLN A 24 19.37 14.73 8.27
CA GLN A 24 19.25 15.89 9.17
C GLN A 24 20.60 16.31 9.76
N GLU A 25 21.35 15.37 10.33
CA GLU A 25 22.68 15.61 10.92
C GLU A 25 23.63 16.22 9.88
N ASN A 26 23.69 15.64 8.68
CA ASN A 26 24.56 16.14 7.61
C ASN A 26 24.19 17.57 7.15
N CYS A 27 22.90 17.92 7.11
CA CYS A 27 22.48 19.27 6.75
C CYS A 27 22.84 20.29 7.84
N ILE A 28 22.74 19.90 9.12
CA ILE A 28 23.16 20.73 10.26
C ILE A 28 24.68 20.98 10.19
N GLU A 29 25.48 19.94 9.97
CA GLU A 29 26.94 20.04 9.87
C GLU A 29 27.40 20.95 8.71
N GLN A 30 26.63 21.00 7.62
CA GLN A 30 26.96 21.81 6.44
C GLN A 30 26.33 23.20 6.43
N ASP A 31 25.64 23.61 7.50
CA ASP A 31 24.85 24.86 7.56
C ASP A 31 23.86 25.00 6.38
N ARG A 32 23.18 23.89 6.05
CA ARG A 32 22.22 23.82 4.94
C ARG A 32 20.80 23.67 5.47
N ARG A 33 19.87 24.36 4.82
CA ARG A 33 18.44 24.21 5.10
C ARG A 33 17.92 22.90 4.54
N LEU A 34 17.22 22.13 5.37
CA LEU A 34 16.52 20.91 5.01
C LEU A 34 15.01 21.11 5.09
N TYR A 35 14.29 20.71 4.05
CA TYR A 35 12.82 20.67 4.03
C TYR A 35 12.34 19.25 3.77
N ILE A 36 11.40 18.77 4.58
CA ILE A 36 10.85 17.41 4.49
C ILE A 36 9.34 17.52 4.31
N VAL A 37 8.80 16.81 3.31
CA VAL A 37 7.36 16.73 3.05
C VAL A 37 6.89 15.31 3.32
N PHE A 38 5.98 15.16 4.28
CA PHE A 38 5.31 13.89 4.55
C PHE A 38 3.98 13.86 3.81
N VAL A 39 3.87 12.94 2.85
CA VAL A 39 2.63 12.71 2.08
C VAL A 39 2.00 11.42 2.57
N GLU A 40 0.79 11.52 3.11
CA GLU A 40 0.00 10.36 3.52
C GLU A 40 -1.26 10.26 2.65
N PHE A 41 -1.53 9.06 2.13
CA PHE A 41 -2.74 8.78 1.37
C PHE A 41 -3.82 8.26 2.30
N SER A 42 -4.87 9.07 2.54
CA SER A 42 -6.05 8.61 3.27
C SER A 42 -6.67 7.40 2.58
N LYS A 43 -6.78 6.28 3.30
CA LYS A 43 -7.34 5.01 2.80
C LYS A 43 -6.65 4.51 1.52
N ALA A 44 -5.32 4.43 1.53
CA ALA A 44 -4.50 3.98 0.40
C ALA A 44 -5.00 2.67 -0.27
N PHE A 45 -5.58 1.73 0.48
CA PHE A 45 -6.16 0.51 -0.10
C PHE A 45 -7.61 0.66 -0.57
N GLY A 46 -8.38 1.59 0.02
CA GLY A 46 -9.77 1.82 -0.34
C GLY A 46 -9.95 2.63 -1.63
N THR A 47 -8.94 3.41 -2.04
CA THR A 47 -9.02 4.35 -3.17
C THR A 47 -8.34 3.85 -4.45
N VAL A 48 -7.62 2.74 -4.40
CA VAL A 48 -6.92 2.18 -5.58
C VAL A 48 -7.93 1.54 -6.53
N GLY A 49 -7.99 2.05 -7.76
CA GLY A 49 -8.81 1.47 -8.82
C GLY A 49 -8.31 0.09 -9.26
N ARG A 50 -9.18 -0.93 -9.17
CA ARG A 50 -8.84 -2.33 -9.50
C ARG A 50 -8.35 -2.50 -10.94
N THR A 51 -9.01 -1.84 -11.90
CA THR A 51 -8.63 -1.89 -13.32
C THR A 51 -7.20 -1.38 -13.55
N GLY A 52 -6.84 -0.27 -12.91
CA GLY A 52 -5.49 0.28 -12.94
C GLY A 52 -4.48 -0.68 -12.30
N LEU A 53 -4.85 -1.35 -11.21
CA LEU A 53 -4.00 -2.33 -10.55
C LEU A 53 -3.69 -3.53 -11.45
N TRP A 54 -4.68 -4.06 -12.20
CA TRP A 54 -4.47 -5.15 -13.15
C TRP A 54 -3.53 -4.75 -14.29
N GLN A 55 -3.72 -3.55 -14.84
CA GLN A 55 -2.83 -3.01 -15.88
C GLN A 55 -1.40 -2.84 -15.36
N LEU A 56 -1.26 -2.37 -14.12
CA LEU A 56 0.04 -2.16 -13.50
C LEU A 56 0.78 -3.49 -13.27
N GLN A 57 0.09 -4.52 -12.80
CA GLN A 57 0.66 -5.86 -12.62
C GLN A 57 1.20 -6.41 -13.95
N ARG A 58 0.42 -6.34 -15.04
CA ARG A 58 0.87 -6.74 -16.38
C ARG A 58 2.10 -5.95 -16.81
N LYS A 59 2.09 -4.63 -16.60
CA LYS A 59 3.21 -3.75 -16.95
C LYS A 59 4.51 -4.09 -16.19
N TYR A 60 4.40 -4.53 -14.93
CA TYR A 60 5.57 -4.94 -14.13
C TYR A 60 5.95 -6.41 -14.28
N GLY A 61 5.35 -7.13 -15.23
CA GLY A 61 5.76 -8.49 -15.59
C GLY A 61 5.07 -9.61 -14.81
N CYS A 62 3.98 -9.33 -14.09
CA CYS A 62 3.12 -10.42 -13.62
C CYS A 62 2.52 -11.16 -14.82
N THR A 63 2.52 -12.49 -14.78
CA THR A 63 1.96 -13.28 -15.88
C THR A 63 0.45 -13.11 -15.95
N GLU A 64 -0.13 -13.22 -17.15
CA GLU A 64 -1.58 -13.14 -17.33
C GLU A 64 -2.34 -14.14 -16.45
N LYS A 65 -1.76 -15.34 -16.23
CA LYS A 65 -2.34 -16.33 -15.33
C LYS A 65 -2.46 -15.79 -13.90
N PHE A 66 -1.41 -15.18 -13.36
CA PHE A 66 -1.45 -14.60 -12.02
C PHE A 66 -2.40 -13.40 -11.96
N THR A 67 -2.33 -12.48 -12.90
CA THR A 67 -3.21 -11.30 -12.91
C THR A 67 -4.68 -11.71 -13.01
N THR A 68 -5.02 -12.69 -13.86
CA THR A 68 -6.40 -13.21 -13.99
C THR A 68 -6.88 -13.84 -12.69
N MET A 69 -6.04 -14.61 -11.99
CA MET A 69 -6.40 -15.18 -10.68
C MET A 69 -6.68 -14.08 -9.64
N ILE A 70 -5.84 -13.04 -9.58
CA ILE A 70 -6.04 -11.95 -8.63
C ILE A 70 -7.28 -11.13 -9.01
N GLU A 71 -7.54 -10.90 -10.29
CA GLU A 71 -8.76 -10.25 -10.78
C GLU A 71 -10.02 -11.04 -10.41
N ALA A 72 -9.99 -12.37 -10.56
CA ALA A 72 -11.09 -13.24 -10.18
C ALA A 72 -11.37 -13.18 -8.67
N LEU A 73 -10.34 -13.16 -7.82
CA LEU A 73 -10.49 -13.03 -6.37
C LEU A 73 -11.21 -11.74 -5.95
N HIS A 74 -11.10 -10.68 -6.76
CA HIS A 74 -11.66 -9.37 -6.45
C HIS A 74 -12.94 -9.04 -7.24
N THR A 75 -13.41 -9.95 -8.09
CA THR A 75 -14.59 -9.73 -8.94
C THR A 75 -15.82 -10.35 -8.29
N GLY A 76 -16.90 -9.58 -8.18
CA GLY A 76 -18.18 -10.09 -7.63
C GLY A 76 -18.17 -10.40 -6.14
N MET A 77 -17.14 -9.98 -5.38
CA MET A 77 -17.04 -10.21 -3.94
C MET A 77 -18.25 -9.66 -3.18
N ILE A 78 -18.80 -10.50 -2.30
CA ILE A 78 -19.86 -10.18 -1.35
C ILE A 78 -19.30 -10.48 0.04
N ALA A 79 -19.51 -9.57 0.99
CA ALA A 79 -19.10 -9.72 2.37
C ALA A 79 -20.26 -9.48 3.32
N ASN A 80 -20.15 -10.06 4.51
CA ASN A 80 -21.02 -9.84 5.66
C ASN A 80 -20.12 -9.59 6.87
N VAL A 81 -20.59 -8.81 7.83
CA VAL A 81 -19.90 -8.57 9.10
C VAL A 81 -20.52 -9.46 10.17
N SER A 82 -19.69 -10.14 10.96
CA SER A 82 -20.13 -10.89 12.13
C SER A 82 -19.67 -10.16 13.39
N ASP A 83 -20.61 -9.86 14.28
CA ASP A 83 -20.35 -9.24 15.58
C ASP A 83 -21.27 -9.85 16.65
N GLY A 84 -20.71 -10.27 17.78
CA GLY A 84 -21.49 -10.85 18.88
C GLY A 84 -22.32 -12.09 18.56
N GLY A 85 -22.07 -12.77 17.43
CA GLY A 85 -22.88 -13.90 16.95
C GLY A 85 -24.02 -13.52 15.99
N GLU A 86 -24.23 -12.23 15.75
CA GLU A 86 -25.12 -11.73 14.70
C GLU A 86 -24.34 -11.46 13.40
N VAL A 87 -25.00 -11.71 12.26
CA VAL A 87 -24.42 -11.53 10.93
C VAL A 87 -25.20 -10.45 10.19
N SER A 88 -24.49 -9.44 9.67
CA SER A 88 -25.09 -8.36 8.88
C SER A 88 -25.67 -8.88 7.57
N GLU A 89 -26.47 -8.04 6.91
CA GLU A 89 -26.80 -8.25 5.50
C GLU A 89 -25.54 -8.31 4.62
N SER A 90 -25.68 -9.03 3.51
CA SER A 90 -24.63 -9.17 2.51
C SER A 90 -24.49 -7.87 1.70
N PHE A 91 -23.26 -7.38 1.54
CA PHE A 91 -22.97 -6.22 0.71
C PHE A 91 -21.84 -6.49 -0.28
N ARG A 92 -21.86 -5.81 -1.42
CA ARG A 92 -20.83 -5.95 -2.45
C ARG A 92 -19.56 -5.22 -2.03
N VAL A 93 -18.42 -5.89 -2.14
CA VAL A 93 -17.11 -5.30 -1.86
C VAL A 93 -16.58 -4.60 -3.12
N THR A 94 -16.75 -3.28 -3.17
CA THR A 94 -16.38 -2.43 -4.32
C THR A 94 -15.06 -1.68 -4.14
N ILE A 95 -14.58 -1.56 -2.89
CA ILE A 95 -13.31 -0.92 -2.52
C ILE A 95 -12.36 -1.95 -1.91
N GLY A 96 -11.09 -1.59 -1.70
CA GLY A 96 -10.13 -2.48 -1.03
C GLY A 96 -10.43 -2.70 0.45
N VAL A 97 -9.43 -3.15 1.21
CA VAL A 97 -9.57 -3.46 2.64
C VAL A 97 -10.12 -2.25 3.38
N LYS A 98 -11.25 -2.45 4.08
CA LYS A 98 -11.91 -1.43 4.89
C LYS A 98 -11.62 -1.68 6.36
#